data_AF-G5AAD0-F1
#
_entry.id   AF-G5AAD0-F1
#
_cell.length_a   1.000
_cell.length_b   1.000
_cell.length_c   1.000
_cell.angle_alpha   90.00
_cell.angle_beta   90.00
_cell.angle_gamma   90.00
#
_symmetry.space_group_name_H-M   'P 1'
#
loop_
_entity.id
_entity.type
_entity.pdbx_description
1 polymer ?
#
loop_
_entity_poly.entity_id
_entity_poly.type
_entity_poly.pdbx_seq_one_letter_code
_entity_poly.pdbx_strand_id
1 'polypeptide(L)'
;LITLVLLFSFTCGIAHAIRVVRIWQIRQLTRERFKIPGGCCEVYCVSFWFPCCTLAQMATHIKSYKLGTCNFGPQDTLPPYKQA
;
A
#
# COMPACT_ATOMS: atom_id res chain seq x y z
N LEU A 1 -35.89 2.70 0.11
CA LEU A 1 -34.99 3.14 1.21
C LEU A 1 -34.15 1.98 1.76
N ILE A 2 -34.76 0.90 2.27
CA ILE A 2 -34.04 -0.27 2.83
C ILE A 2 -33.06 -0.89 1.81
N THR A 3 -33.52 -1.15 0.58
CA THR A 3 -32.66 -1.66 -0.50
C THR A 3 -31.47 -0.76 -0.81
N LEU A 4 -31.68 0.57 -0.79
CA LEU A 4 -30.63 1.56 -1.02
C LEU A 4 -29.60 1.57 0.11
N VAL A 5 -30.05 1.44 1.37
CA VAL A 5 -29.17 1.32 2.55
C VAL A 5 -28.34 0.03 2.51
N LEU A 6 -28.95 -1.08 2.10
CA LEU A 6 -28.25 -2.37 1.95
C LEU A 6 -27.17 -2.31 0.86
N LEU A 7 -27.48 -1.72 -0.30
CA LEU A 7 -26.53 -1.53 -1.39
C LEU A 7 -25.37 -0.62 -0.97
N PHE A 8 -25.65 0.48 -0.26
CA PHE A 8 -24.61 1.37 0.24
C PHE A 8 -23.70 0.68 1.25
N SER A 9 -24.27 -0.09 2.18
CA SER A 9 -23.50 -0.84 3.18
C SER A 9 -22.60 -1.89 2.52
N PHE A 10 -23.13 -2.62 1.52
CA PHE A 10 -22.39 -3.65 0.81
C PHE A 10 -21.23 -3.07 -0.01
N THR A 11 -21.48 -1.98 -0.75
CA THR A 11 -20.44 -1.30 -1.54
C THR A 11 -19.35 -0.70 -0.65
N CYS A 12 -19.70 -0.13 0.50
CA CYS A 12 -18.72 0.36 1.48
C CYS A 12 -17.87 -0.79 2.05
N GLY A 13 -18.49 -1.91 2.41
CA GLY A 13 -17.79 -3.10 2.90
C GLY A 13 -16.82 -3.69 1.87
N ILE A 14 -17.25 -3.81 0.61
CA ILE A 14 -16.39 -4.25 -0.49
C ILE A 14 -15.22 -3.29 -0.70
N ALA A 15 -15.48 -1.97 -0.74
CA ALA A 15 -14.42 -0.98 -0.92
C ALA A 15 -13.38 -1.05 0.21
N HIS A 16 -13.83 -1.27 1.45
CA HIS A 16 -12.94 -1.47 2.59
C HIS A 16 -12.08 -2.74 2.42
N ALA A 17 -12.70 -3.87 2.08
CA ALA A 17 -11.99 -5.13 1.86
C ALA A 17 -10.92 -5.00 0.75
N ILE A 18 -11.26 -4.37 -0.37
CA ILE A 18 -10.33 -4.13 -1.48
C ILE A 18 -9.13 -3.31 -1.01
N ARG A 19 -9.35 -2.22 -0.24
CA ARG A 19 -8.24 -1.39 0.28
C ARG A 19 -7.29 -2.19 1.16
N VAL A 20 -7.82 -2.98 2.09
CA VAL A 20 -7.01 -3.81 3.00
C VAL A 20 -6.19 -4.83 2.21
N VAL A 21 -6.81 -5.54 1.26
CA VAL A 21 -6.10 -6.54 0.43
C VAL A 21 -5.00 -5.91 -0.40
N ARG A 22 -5.26 -4.75 -1.04
CA ARG A 22 -4.26 -4.08 -1.88
C ARG A 22 -3.07 -3.58 -1.06
N ILE A 23 -3.31 -3.02 0.12
CA ILE A 23 -2.22 -2.56 1.02
C ILE A 23 -1.40 -3.74 1.52
N TRP A 24 -2.06 -4.84 1.87
CA TRP A 24 -1.37 -6.07 2.25
C TRP A 24 -0.48 -6.61 1.12
N GLN A 25 -0.99 -6.66 -0.12
CA GLN A 25 -0.20 -7.08 -1.29
C GLN A 25 1.02 -6.17 -1.53
N ILE A 26 0.85 -4.85 -1.49
CA ILE A 26 1.94 -3.88 -1.66
C ILE A 26 3.01 -4.09 -0.57
N ARG A 27 2.57 -4.34 0.67
CA ARG A 27 3.47 -4.58 1.80
C ARG A 27 4.24 -5.89 1.66
N GLN A 28 3.61 -6.96 1.16
CA GLN A 28 4.29 -8.22 0.85
C GLN A 28 5.34 -8.04 -0.26
N LEU A 29 4.96 -7.42 -1.39
CA LEU A 29 5.88 -7.12 -2.49
C LEU A 29 7.07 -6.27 -2.02
N THR A 30 6.83 -5.29 -1.16
CA THR A 30 7.90 -4.47 -0.56
C THR A 30 8.81 -5.33 0.31
N ARG A 31 8.26 -6.19 1.18
CA ARG A 31 9.06 -7.09 2.02
C ARG A 31 9.92 -8.06 1.20
N GLU A 32 9.38 -8.62 0.12
CA GLU A 32 10.14 -9.50 -0.78
C GLU A 32 11.29 -8.76 -1.45
N ARG A 33 11.03 -7.55 -1.97
CA ARG A 33 12.06 -6.73 -2.65
C ARG A 33 13.16 -6.25 -1.72
N PHE A 34 12.82 -5.91 -0.47
CA PHE A 34 13.76 -5.39 0.52
C PHE A 34 14.25 -6.46 1.52
N LYS A 35 13.88 -7.73 1.32
CA LYS A 35 14.17 -8.88 2.21
C LYS A 35 13.93 -8.58 3.70
N ILE A 36 12.82 -7.92 4.03
CA ILE A 36 12.50 -7.52 5.41
C ILE A 36 11.85 -8.70 6.14
N PRO A 37 12.50 -9.30 7.17
CA PRO A 37 11.92 -10.41 7.92
C PRO A 37 10.65 -9.99 8.68
N GLY A 38 9.65 -10.88 8.76
CA GLY A 38 8.45 -10.68 9.57
C GLY A 38 7.34 -11.70 9.29
N GLY A 39 6.45 -11.89 10.27
CA GLY A 39 5.36 -12.87 10.21
C GLY A 39 4.12 -12.37 9.47
N CYS A 40 3.38 -13.28 8.84
CA CYS A 40 2.22 -12.96 7.97
C CYS A 40 1.03 -12.31 8.72
N CYS A 41 0.83 -12.68 9.99
CA CYS A 41 -0.32 -12.25 10.80
C CYS A 41 -0.23 -10.76 11.22
N GLU A 42 0.97 -10.29 11.55
CA GLU A 42 1.23 -8.90 11.94
C GLU A 42 0.93 -7.92 10.80
N VAL A 43 1.13 -8.36 9.55
CA VAL A 43 0.92 -7.54 8.34
C VAL A 43 -0.56 -7.29 8.09
N TYR A 44 -1.42 -8.26 8.43
CA TYR A 44 -2.87 -8.14 8.27
C TYR A 44 -3.46 -7.17 9.29
N CYS A 45 -3.06 -7.30 10.57
CA CYS A 45 -3.54 -6.42 11.64
C CYS A 45 -3.18 -4.95 11.37
N VAL A 46 -1.93 -4.63 11.05
CA VAL A 46 -1.54 -3.21 10.88
C VAL A 46 -2.17 -2.60 9.60
N SER A 47 -2.33 -3.38 8.52
CA SER A 47 -2.99 -2.91 7.29
C SER A 47 -4.50 -2.70 7.45
N PHE A 48 -5.14 -3.41 8.40
CA PHE A 48 -6.56 -3.28 8.70
C PHE A 48 -6.87 -2.06 9.57
N TRP A 49 -6.07 -1.80 10.61
CA TRP A 49 -6.33 -0.71 11.56
C TRP A 49 -5.89 0.67 11.07
N PHE A 50 -4.75 0.77 10.35
CA PHE A 50 -4.21 2.04 9.87
C PHE A 50 -3.65 1.95 8.43
N PRO A 51 -4.53 1.80 7.42
CA PRO A 51 -4.12 1.63 6.03
C PRO A 51 -3.36 2.83 5.45
N CYS A 52 -3.77 4.07 5.77
CA CYS A 52 -3.13 5.27 5.24
C CYS A 52 -1.72 5.48 5.81
N CYS A 53 -1.53 5.27 7.11
CA CYS A 53 -0.25 5.45 7.78
C CYS A 53 0.76 4.40 7.33
N THR A 54 0.34 3.13 7.20
CA THR A 54 1.21 2.06 6.68
C THR A 54 1.62 2.30 5.24
N LEU A 55 0.70 2.75 4.39
CA LEU A 55 1.01 3.10 3.00
C LEU A 55 2.00 4.27 2.93
N ALA A 56 1.81 5.32 3.75
CA ALA A 56 2.72 6.46 3.82
C ALA A 56 4.11 6.09 4.35
N GLN A 57 4.19 5.25 5.38
CA GLN A 57 5.45 4.72 5.91
C GLN A 57 6.18 3.88 4.84
N MET A 58 5.46 3.06 4.07
CA MET A 58 6.09 2.29 2.99
C MET A 58 6.55 3.19 1.84
N ALA A 59 5.75 4.18 1.44
CA ALA A 59 6.11 5.11 0.38
C ALA A 59 7.36 5.93 0.73
N THR A 60 7.51 6.32 1.99
CA THR A 60 8.72 7.00 2.48
C THR A 60 9.93 6.06 2.48
N HIS A 61 9.77 4.80 2.91
CA HIS A 61 10.85 3.79 2.85
C HIS A 61 11.31 3.48 1.42
N ILE A 62 10.39 3.41 0.46
CA ILE A 62 10.69 3.15 -0.96
C ILE A 62 11.16 4.43 -1.67
N LYS A 63 11.19 5.57 -0.97
CA LYS A 63 11.52 6.89 -1.52
C LYS A 63 10.67 7.26 -2.76
N SER A 64 9.48 6.67 -2.90
CA SER A 64 8.54 7.00 -3.98
C SER A 64 7.78 8.31 -3.73
N TYR A 65 7.98 8.90 -2.55
CA TYR A 65 7.41 10.17 -2.12
C TYR A 65 8.52 11.18 -1.82
N LYS A 66 8.42 12.39 -2.40
CA LYS A 66 9.29 13.53 -2.07
C LYS A 66 8.61 14.40 -1.03
N LEU A 67 9.26 14.56 0.13
CA LEU A 67 8.75 15.34 1.26
C LEU A 67 8.43 16.77 0.82
N GLY A 68 7.19 17.22 1.01
CA GLY A 68 6.73 18.56 0.63
C GLY A 68 5.99 18.65 -0.71
N THR A 69 5.84 17.55 -1.46
CA THR A 69 5.02 17.51 -2.69
C THR A 69 4.03 16.36 -2.62
N CYS A 70 2.73 16.59 -2.86
CA CYS A 70 1.72 15.51 -2.93
C CYS A 70 1.78 14.76 -4.29
N ASN A 71 2.99 14.39 -4.71
CA ASN A 71 3.24 13.69 -5.96
C ASN A 71 3.88 12.34 -5.65
N PHE A 72 3.23 11.28 -6.11
CA PHE A 72 3.76 9.93 -6.10
C PHE A 72 4.33 9.65 -7.49
N GLY A 73 5.63 9.35 -7.57
CA GLY A 73 6.33 9.04 -8.82
C GLY A 73 7.00 7.68 -8.75
N PRO A 74 7.23 7.00 -9.89
CA PRO A 74 8.14 5.87 -9.93
C PRO A 74 9.53 6.32 -9.43
N GLN A 75 10.18 5.47 -8.65
CA GLN A 75 11.55 5.73 -8.20
C GLN A 75 12.47 5.83 -9.43
N ASP A 76 13.35 6.84 -9.48
CA ASP A 76 14.33 7.01 -10.54
C ASP A 76 15.04 5.67 -10.80
N THR A 77 14.77 5.05 -11.95
CA THR A 77 15.52 3.89 -12.39
C THR A 77 16.94 4.36 -12.66
N LEU A 78 17.93 3.74 -11.99
CA LEU A 78 19.35 3.95 -12.31
C LEU A 78 19.51 3.93 -13.84
N PRO A 79 20.14 4.96 -14.44
CA PRO A 79 20.37 4.94 -15.88
C PRO A 79 21.17 3.67 -16.22
N PRO A 80 20.84 2.98 -17.32
CA PRO A 80 21.57 1.80 -17.74
C PRO A 80 23.07 2.12 -17.84
N TYR A 81 23.92 1.21 -17.37
CA TYR A 81 25.38 1.36 -17.47
C TYR A 81 25.76 1.69 -18.90
N LYS A 82 26.55 2.76 -19.09
CA LYS A 82 27.15 3.03 -20.39
C LYS A 82 28.10 1.87 -20.70
N GLN A 83 27.81 1.12 -21.76
CA GLN A 83 28.81 0.17 -22.29
C GLN A 83 30.04 1.00 -22.69
N ALA A 84 31.18 0.60 -22.12
CA ALA A 84 32.49 1.14 -22.47
C ALA A 84 32.91 0.68 -23.87
#